data_AF-A0A9E4CRX3-F1
#
_entry.id   AF-A0A9E4CRX3-F1
#
_cell.length_a   1.000
_cell.length_b   1.000
_cell.length_c   1.000
_cell.angle_alpha   90.00
_cell.angle_beta   90.00
_cell.angle_gamma   90.00
#
_symmetry.space_group_name_H-M   'P 1'
#
loop_
_entity.id
_entity.type
_entity.pdbx_description
1 polymer ?
#
loop_
_entity_poly.entity_id
_entity_poly.type
_entity_poly.pdbx_seq_one_letter_code
_entity_poly.pdbx_strand_id
1 'polypeptide(L)'
;VAAQLRPVADRWAAQAKQSFLDGWLDATSGQGFRHARTELAPELREAELANALYETSYELGSRPDWVDIPLGRLERLTSGG
;
A
#
# COMPACT_ATOMS: atom_id res chain seq x y z
N VAL A 1 -6.50 23.19 -3.73
CA VAL A 1 -6.14 22.87 -2.33
C VAL A 1 -5.82 21.39 -2.16
N ALA A 2 -6.75 20.45 -2.44
CA ALA A 2 -6.51 19.01 -2.26
C ALA A 2 -5.27 18.46 -3.01
N ALA A 3 -5.07 18.84 -4.28
CA ALA A 3 -3.89 18.43 -5.05
C ALA A 3 -2.55 18.90 -4.44
N GLN A 4 -2.53 20.05 -3.78
CA GLN A 4 -1.32 20.60 -3.14
C GLN A 4 -0.91 19.80 -1.91
N LEU A 5 -1.85 19.08 -1.28
CA LEU A 5 -1.58 18.22 -0.13
C LEU A 5 -1.09 16.82 -0.54
N ARG A 6 -1.20 16.44 -1.81
CA ARG A 6 -0.86 15.08 -2.29
C ARG A 6 0.58 14.66 -1.92
N PRO A 7 1.63 15.50 -2.09
CA PRO A 7 2.97 15.10 -1.67
C PRO A 7 3.13 14.89 -0.16
N VAL A 8 2.39 15.66 0.65
CA VAL A 8 2.39 15.49 2.12
C VAL A 8 1.64 14.22 2.50
N ALA A 9 0.49 13.96 1.88
CA ALA A 9 -0.30 12.76 2.08
C ALA A 9 0.49 11.50 1.69
N ASP A 10 1.19 11.51 0.55
CA ASP A 10 2.01 10.39 0.10
C ASP A 10 3.17 10.12 1.06
N ARG A 11 3.85 11.16 1.54
CA ARG A 11 4.90 11.04 2.57
C ARG A 11 4.35 10.48 3.88
N TRP A 12 3.23 11.00 4.34
CA TRP A 12 2.58 10.52 5.56
C TRP A 12 2.16 9.05 5.43
N ALA A 13 1.56 8.67 4.30
CA ALA A 13 1.13 7.30 4.06
C ALA A 13 2.31 6.33 4.02
N ALA A 14 3.42 6.72 3.39
CA ALA A 14 4.66 5.94 3.39
C ALA A 14 5.22 5.76 4.82
N GLN A 15 5.28 6.83 5.60
CA GLN A 15 5.73 6.78 7.00
C GLN A 15 4.82 5.91 7.86
N ALA A 16 3.50 6.09 7.77
CA ALA A 16 2.52 5.32 8.51
C ALA A 16 2.63 3.82 8.20
N LYS A 17 2.79 3.45 6.92
CA LYS A 17 3.02 2.05 6.51
C LYS A 17 4.31 1.49 7.12
N GLN A 18 5.41 2.24 7.08
CA GLN A 18 6.67 1.79 7.67
C GLN A 18 6.54 1.58 9.18
N SER A 19 5.98 2.54 9.90
CA SER A 19 5.77 2.45 11.35
C SER A 19 4.86 1.27 11.73
N PHE A 20 3.81 1.00 10.95
CA PHE A 20 2.97 -0.18 11.15
C PHE A 20 3.76 -1.48 10.97
N LEU A 21 4.51 -1.61 9.86
CA LEU A 21 5.30 -2.80 9.57
C LEU A 21 6.40 -3.04 10.62
N ASP A 22 7.06 -1.97 11.09
CA ASP A 22 8.05 -2.06 12.16
C ASP A 22 7.42 -2.61 13.44
N GLY A 23 6.29 -2.05 13.87
CA GLY A 23 5.58 -2.52 15.05
C GLY A 23 5.04 -3.94 14.91
N TRP A 24 4.55 -4.31 13.73
CA TRP A 24 4.05 -5.67 13.45
C TRP A 24 5.18 -6.70 13.48
N LEU A 25 6.34 -6.39 12.88
CA LEU A 25 7.51 -7.28 12.90
C LEU A 25 8.07 -7.47 14.32
N ASP A 26 8.11 -6.40 15.12
CA ASP A 26 8.52 -6.48 16.52
C ASP A 26 7.55 -7.37 17.33
N ALA A 27 6.24 -7.10 17.23
CA ALA A 27 5.22 -7.84 17.97
C ALA A 27 5.10 -9.33 17.57
N THR A 28 5.44 -9.68 16.33
CA THR A 28 5.37 -11.05 15.81
C THR A 28 6.70 -11.81 15.88
N SER A 29 7.77 -11.15 16.34
CA SER A 29 9.07 -11.76 16.53
C SER A 29 8.99 -12.99 17.45
N GLY A 30 9.34 -14.16 16.93
CA GLY A 30 9.43 -15.41 17.70
C GLY A 30 8.23 -16.33 17.58
N GLN A 31 7.19 -15.91 16.88
CA GLN A 31 5.92 -16.63 16.82
C GLN A 31 5.88 -17.72 15.71
N GLY A 32 7.02 -18.13 15.14
CA GLY A 32 7.11 -19.25 14.19
C GLY A 32 6.77 -18.93 12.73
N PHE A 33 6.04 -17.84 12.46
CA PHE A 33 5.77 -17.28 11.11
C PHE A 33 6.78 -16.19 10.73
N ARG A 34 8.04 -16.34 11.16
CA ARG A 34 9.08 -15.32 10.96
C ARG A 34 9.42 -15.21 9.49
N HIS A 35 8.85 -14.23 8.82
CA HIS A 35 9.42 -13.69 7.61
C HIS A 35 10.22 -12.45 7.97
N ALA A 36 11.50 -12.39 7.56
CA ALA A 36 12.24 -11.14 7.60
C ALA A 36 11.52 -10.10 6.72
N ARG A 37 11.72 -8.80 6.99
CA ARG A 37 11.15 -7.72 6.16
C ARG A 37 11.43 -7.92 4.66
N THR A 38 12.61 -8.44 4.33
CA THR A 38 13.03 -8.77 2.96
C THR A 38 12.27 -9.95 2.37
N GLU A 39 11.91 -10.92 3.22
CA GLU A 39 11.15 -12.09 2.82
C GLU A 39 9.68 -11.77 2.62
N LEU A 40 9.10 -10.79 3.31
CA LEU A 40 7.70 -10.34 3.15
C LEU A 40 7.49 -9.36 2.00
N ALA A 41 8.55 -8.68 1.56
CA ALA A 41 8.44 -7.63 0.57
C ALA A 41 7.74 -8.08 -0.75
N PRO A 42 8.04 -9.26 -1.33
CA PRO A 42 7.37 -9.71 -2.54
C PRO A 42 5.90 -10.08 -2.32
N GLU A 43 5.55 -10.82 -1.25
CA GLU A 43 4.16 -11.21 -0.96
C GLU A 43 3.31 -9.99 -0.59
N LEU A 44 3.88 -9.05 0.18
CA LEU A 44 3.21 -7.80 0.48
C LEU A 44 2.96 -6.99 -0.80
N ARG A 45 3.94 -6.92 -1.71
CA ARG A 45 3.77 -6.24 -3.00
C ARG A 45 2.69 -6.91 -3.86
N GLU A 46 2.65 -8.23 -3.89
CA GLU A 46 1.63 -8.99 -4.59
C GLU A 46 0.22 -8.73 -4.02
N ALA A 47 0.08 -8.80 -2.69
CA ALA A 47 -1.19 -8.52 -2.00
C ALA A 47 -1.66 -7.08 -2.22
N GLU A 48 -0.74 -6.10 -2.19
CA GLU A 48 -1.06 -4.70 -2.47
C GLU A 48 -1.49 -4.48 -3.92
N LEU A 49 -0.86 -5.17 -4.88
CA LEU A 49 -1.23 -5.10 -6.29
C LEU A 49 -2.62 -5.70 -6.52
N ALA A 50 -2.90 -6.87 -5.96
CA ALA A 50 -4.20 -7.53 -6.03
C ALA A 50 -5.30 -6.64 -5.42
N ASN A 51 -5.03 -6.05 -4.25
CA ASN A 51 -5.97 -5.13 -3.62
C ASN A 51 -6.21 -3.86 -4.46
N ALA A 52 -5.16 -3.26 -5.02
CA ALA A 52 -5.29 -2.06 -5.85
C ALA A 52 -6.06 -2.31 -7.15
N LEU A 53 -5.91 -3.50 -7.75
CA LEU A 53 -6.69 -3.91 -8.93
C LEU A 53 -8.18 -4.09 -8.57
N TYR A 54 -8.45 -4.75 -7.44
CA TYR A 54 -9.81 -4.92 -6.93
C TYR A 54 -10.46 -3.56 -6.66
N GLU A 55 -9.79 -2.68 -5.90
CA GLU A 55 -10.29 -1.34 -5.58
C GLU A 55 -10.55 -0.52 -6.85
N THR A 56 -9.67 -0.58 -7.86
CA THR A 56 -9.89 0.15 -9.13
C THR A 56 -11.18 -0.28 -9.80
N SER A 57 -11.41 -1.59 -9.94
CA SER A 57 -12.64 -2.12 -10.54
C SER A 57 -13.88 -1.77 -9.70
N TYR A 58 -13.73 -1.80 -8.37
CA TYR A 58 -14.80 -1.48 -7.43
C TYR A 58 -15.20 0.00 -7.48
N GLU A 59 -14.24 0.92 -7.46
CA GLU A 59 -14.52 2.36 -7.47
C GLU A 59 -15.09 2.82 -8.80
N LEU A 60 -14.65 2.25 -9.93
CA LEU A 60 -15.27 2.51 -11.24
C LEU A 60 -16.77 2.21 -11.27
N GLY A 61 -17.21 1.17 -10.54
CA GLY A 61 -18.61 0.77 -10.48
C GLY A 61 -19.44 1.46 -9.40
N SER A 62 -18.80 2.01 -8.36
CA SER A 62 -19.50 2.51 -7.16
C SER A 62 -19.31 4.02 -6.91
N ARG A 63 -18.10 4.54 -7.08
CA ARG A 63 -17.72 5.94 -6.83
C ARG A 63 -16.64 6.37 -7.84
N PRO A 64 -17.02 6.65 -9.09
CA PRO A 64 -16.06 6.96 -10.15
C PRO A 64 -15.09 8.09 -9.80
N ASP A 65 -15.54 9.09 -9.04
CA ASP A 65 -14.71 10.22 -8.57
C ASP A 65 -13.54 9.80 -7.65
N TRP A 66 -13.55 8.56 -7.15
CA TRP A 66 -12.51 8.02 -6.25
C TRP A 66 -11.49 7.15 -6.96
N VAL A 67 -11.70 6.83 -8.25
CA VAL A 67 -10.86 5.87 -8.99
C VAL A 67 -9.38 6.27 -9.08
N ASP A 68 -9.10 7.57 -9.03
CA ASP A 68 -7.73 8.10 -9.08
C ASP A 68 -6.88 7.67 -7.86
N ILE A 69 -7.52 7.28 -6.74
CA ILE A 69 -6.84 6.81 -5.54
C ILE A 69 -6.19 5.43 -5.77
N PRO A 70 -6.96 4.36 -6.10
CA PRO A 70 -6.37 3.05 -6.38
C PRO A 70 -5.55 3.02 -7.68
N LEU A 71 -5.90 3.82 -8.71
CA LEU A 71 -5.07 3.95 -9.92
C LEU A 71 -3.68 4.51 -9.59
N GLY A 72 -3.60 5.59 -8.81
CA GLY A 72 -2.30 6.11 -8.39
C GLY A 72 -1.50 5.11 -7.56
N ARG A 73 -2.17 4.22 -6.81
CA ARG A 73 -1.50 3.11 -6.09
C ARG A 73 -0.95 2.07 -7.07
N LEU A 74 -1.73 1.65 -8.07
CA LEU A 74 -1.29 0.75 -9.14
C LEU A 74 -0.07 1.31 -9.89
N GLU A 75 -0.10 2.59 -10.29
CA GLU A 75 1.01 3.26 -10.96
C GLU A 75 2.30 3.18 -10.13
N ARG A 76 2.25 3.48 -8.83
CA ARG A 76 3.42 3.39 -7.95
C ARG A 76 3.95 1.96 -7.79
N LEU A 77 3.06 0.98 -7.64
CA LEU A 77 3.42 -0.43 -7.46
C LEU A 77 3.99 -1.07 -8.74
N THR A 78 3.64 -0.54 -9.91
CA THR A 78 4.10 -1.06 -11.22
C THR A 78 5.28 -0.29 -11.79
N SER A 79 5.42 0.99 -11.48
CA SER A 79 6.55 1.83 -11.92
C SER A 79 7.84 1.57 -11.12
N GLY A 80 7.74 0.96 -9.94
CA GLY A 80 8.87 0.59 -9.08
C GLY A 80 9.47 -0.79 -9.39
N GLY A 81 9.73 -1.08 -10.67
CA GLY A 81 10.56 -2.21 -11.11
C GLY A 81 12.04 -1.85 -11.05
#